data_AF-A0A358MJD3-F1
#
_entry.id   AF-A0A358MJD3-F1
#
_cell.length_a   1.000
_cell.length_b   1.000
_cell.length_c   1.000
_cell.angle_alpha   90.00
_cell.angle_beta   90.00
_cell.angle_gamma   90.00
#
_symmetry.space_group_name_H-M   'P 1'
#
loop_
_entity.id
_entity.type
_entity.pdbx_description
1 polymer ?
#
loop_
_entity_poly.entity_id
_entity_poly.type
_entity_poly.pdbx_seq_one_letter_code
_entity_poly.pdbx_strand_id
1 'polypeptide(L)' 'RMVVKRKGASAPSVVACTLLPYDLQFDLGETLAEAERPVALNHPHCAKFCVLGGASCSA' A
#
# COMPACT_ATOMS: atom_id res chain seq x y z
N ARG A 1 -3.53 0.82 -5.14
CA ARG A 1 -3.71 0.25 -3.78
C ARG A 1 -3.56 -1.26 -3.88
N MET A 2 -3.17 -1.98 -2.83
CA MET A 2 -3.13 -3.45 -2.82
C MET A 2 -4.01 -3.99 -1.69
N VAL A 3 -4.55 -5.19 -1.83
CA VAL A 3 -5.29 -5.88 -0.76
C VAL A 3 -4.43 -7.03 -0.27
N VAL A 4 -4.07 -7.02 1.02
CA VAL A 4 -3.14 -7.98 1.62
C VAL A 4 -3.83 -8.73 2.75
N LYS A 5 -3.83 -10.07 2.65
CA LYS A 5 -4.22 -10.94 3.77
C LYS A 5 -2.98 -11.44 4.47
N ARG A 6 -2.63 -10.84 5.61
CA ARG A 6 -1.49 -11.30 6.42
C ARG A 6 -1.81 -12.64 7.08
N LYS A 7 -0.79 -13.50 7.21
CA LYS A 7 -0.93 -14.79 7.88
C LYS A 7 -1.39 -14.57 9.32
N GLY A 8 -2.49 -15.22 9.72
CA GLY A 8 -3.05 -15.12 11.07
C GLY A 8 -3.94 -13.89 11.32
N ALA A 9 -4.05 -12.94 10.38
CA ALA A 9 -5.00 -11.84 10.53
C ALA A 9 -6.44 -12.34 10.41
N SER A 10 -7.39 -11.69 11.09
CA SER A 10 -8.84 -11.98 11.03
C SER A 10 -9.46 -11.57 9.70
N ALA A 11 -9.09 -10.39 9.17
CA ALA A 11 -9.54 -9.84 7.88
C ALA A 11 -8.35 -9.51 6.95
N PRO A 12 -8.55 -9.33 5.64
CA PRO A 12 -7.58 -8.65 4.78
C PRO A 12 -7.58 -7.15 5.07
N SER A 13 -6.48 -6.46 4.75
CA SER A 13 -6.44 -5.00 4.79
C SER A 13 -6.00 -4.40 3.46
N VAL A 14 -6.45 -3.19 3.19
CA VAL A 14 -6.02 -2.40 2.05
C VAL A 14 -4.74 -1.69 2.45
N VAL A 15 -3.69 -1.84 1.63
CA VAL A 15 -2.40 -1.19 1.83
C VAL A 15 -2.08 -0.23 0.69
N ALA A 16 -1.25 0.76 0.97
CA ALA A 16 -0.72 1.63 -0.07
C ALA A 16 0.03 0.80 -1.13
N CYS A 17 0.01 1.25 -2.38
CA CYS A 17 0.77 0.58 -3.44
C CYS A 17 2.25 0.93 -3.31
N THR A 18 2.96 0.16 -2.49
CA THR A 18 4.39 0.31 -2.20
C THR A 18 5.05 -1.07 -2.18
N LEU A 19 6.38 -1.13 -2.29
CA LEU A 19 7.16 -2.36 -2.04
C LEU A 19 7.33 -2.66 -0.53
N LEU A 20 6.52 -2.02 0.33
CA LEU A 20 6.62 -2.09 1.79
C LEU A 20 5.33 -2.66 2.41
N PRO A 21 4.90 -3.89 2.04
CA PRO A 21 3.61 -4.44 2.46
C PRO A 21 3.50 -4.71 3.98
N TYR A 22 4.64 -4.78 4.68
CA TYR A 22 4.71 -5.06 6.11
C TYR A 22 4.88 -3.82 6.97
N ASP A 23 5.11 -2.67 6.36
CA ASP A 23 5.21 -1.43 7.10
C ASP A 23 3.80 -0.92 7.41
N LEU A 24 3.44 -0.95 8.69
CA LEU A 24 2.11 -0.64 9.18
C LEU A 24 1.69 0.81 8.91
N GLN A 25 2.64 1.71 8.65
CA GLN A 25 2.30 3.10 8.25
C GLN A 25 1.55 3.16 6.92
N PHE A 26 1.71 2.13 6.07
CA PHE A 26 1.03 2.01 4.79
C PHE A 26 -0.20 1.11 4.85
N ASP A 27 -0.61 0.64 6.03
CA ASP A 27 -1.87 -0.04 6.25
C ASP A 27 -3.01 0.99 6.37
N LEU A 28 -4.08 0.76 5.62
CA LEU A 28 -5.13 1.74 5.42
C LEU A 28 -6.48 1.30 5.98
N GLY A 29 -6.55 0.12 6.59
CA GLY A 29 -7.79 -0.43 7.14
C GLY A 29 -8.36 -1.56 6.31
N GLU A 30 -9.53 -2.06 6.71
CA GLU A 30 -10.14 -3.26 6.14
C GLU A 30 -11.07 -2.94 4.96
N THR A 31 -11.41 -1.67 4.76
CA THR A 31 -12.38 -1.22 3.76
C THR A 31 -11.79 -0.24 2.75
N LEU A 32 -12.45 -0.13 1.58
CA LEU A 32 -12.08 0.86 0.56
C LEU A 32 -12.30 2.29 1.06
N ALA A 33 -13.35 2.53 1.84
CA ALA A 33 -13.65 3.85 2.40
C ALA A 33 -12.54 4.34 3.35
N GLU A 34 -12.01 3.47 4.22
CA GLU A 34 -10.85 3.80 5.06
C GLU A 34 -9.59 4.04 4.23
N ALA A 35 -9.46 3.33 3.10
CA ALA A 35 -8.34 3.43 2.19
C ALA A 35 -8.36 4.66 1.27
N GLU A 36 -9.47 5.40 1.19
CA GLU A 36 -9.63 6.63 0.39
C GLU A 36 -8.97 7.87 1.02
N ARG A 37 -7.85 7.66 1.73
CA ARG A 37 -7.05 8.74 2.35
C ARG A 37 -5.72 8.96 1.62
N PRO A 38 -5.19 10.21 1.63
CA PRO A 38 -3.86 10.49 1.08
C PRO A 38 -2.76 9.62 1.71
N VAL A 39 -1.74 9.29 0.94
CA VAL A 39 -0.54 8.57 1.41
C VAL A 39 0.66 9.47 1.21
N ALA A 40 1.36 9.80 2.29
CA ALA A 40 2.59 10.57 2.21
C ALA A 40 3.72 9.72 1.59
N LEU A 41 4.50 10.31 0.67
CA LEU A 41 5.64 9.67 0.03
C LEU A 41 6.92 9.95 0.82
N ASN A 42 6.94 9.52 2.07
CA ASN A 42 7.99 9.82 3.06
C ASN A 42 9.10 8.76 3.13
N HIS A 43 9.00 7.65 2.38
CA HIS A 43 10.04 6.61 2.36
C HIS A 43 11.01 6.79 1.19
N PRO A 44 12.32 6.50 1.35
CA PRO A 44 13.32 6.48 0.27
C PRO A 44 13.03 5.56 -0.93
N HIS A 45 11.94 4.80 -0.90
CA HIS A 45 11.52 3.88 -1.96
C HIS A 45 10.20 4.28 -2.63
N CYS A 46 9.47 5.27 -2.08
CA CYS A 46 8.22 5.76 -2.66
C CYS A 46 8.42 6.27 -4.11
N ALA A 47 9.56 6.92 -4.34
CA ALA A 47 10.01 7.41 -5.65
C ALA A 47 10.49 6.31 -6.62
N LYS A 48 10.86 5.14 -6.10
CA LYS A 48 11.43 4.05 -6.91
C LYS A 48 10.36 3.24 -7.66
N PHE A 49 9.09 3.46 -7.35
CA PHE A 49 7.95 2.76 -7.97
C PHE A 49 6.99 3.74 -8.68
N CYS A 50 5.78 3.29 -8.99
CA CYS A 50 4.81 3.92 -9.90
C CYS A 50 4.60 5.43 -9.73
N VAL A 51 4.80 5.99 -8.54
CA VAL A 51 4.39 7.38 -8.20
C VAL A 51 5.19 8.46 -8.94
N LEU A 52 6.44 8.18 -9.35
CA LEU A 52 7.23 9.08 -10.21
C LEU A 52 7.34 8.58 -11.66
N GLY A 53 6.46 7.66 -12.07
CA GLY A 53 6.33 7.22 -13.47
C GLY A 53 7.33 6.18 -13.94
N GLY A 54 8.12 5.57 -13.04
CA GLY A 54 9.17 4.61 -13.40
C GLY A 54 8.80 3.12 -13.32
N ALA A 55 7.72 2.76 -12.63
CA ALA A 55 7.30 1.37 -12.49
C ALA A 55 5.86 1.17 -12.98
N SER A 56 5.61 0.02 -13.60
CA SER A 56 4.28 -0.42 -14.02
C SER A 56 3.84 -1.61 -13.17
N CYS A 57 2.58 -1.59 -12.73
CA CYS A 57 1.92 -2.76 -12.15
C CYS A 57 1.26 -3.65 -13.22
N SER A 58 1.45 -3.36 -14.51
CA SER A 58 0.97 -4.22 -15.60
C SER A 58 1.87 -5.44 -15.71
N ALA A 59 1.39 -6.57 -15.21
CA ALA A 59 1.78 -7.87 -15.73
C ALA A 59 1.14 -8.08 -17.13
#